data_AF-A0A2A4R6G3-F1
#
_entry.id   AF-A0A2A4R6G3-F1
#
_cell.length_a   1.000
_cell.length_b   1.000
_cell.length_c   1.000
_cell.angle_alpha   90.00
_cell.angle_beta   90.00
_cell.angle_gamma   90.00
#
_symmetry.space_group_name_H-M   'P 1'
#
loop_
_entity.id
_entity.type
_entity.pdbx_description
1 polymer ?
#
loop_
_entity_poly.entity_id
_entity_poly.type
_entity_poly.pdbx_seq_one_letter_code
_entity_poly.pdbx_strand_id
1 'polypeptide(L)'
;MVDGPAHLLTMAPTRTGKGVGTIIPNLLTANRSVVCIDPKGENAIIAGRARNSFGPVHILDPFSITGKPSAAYNPLSNLDIDGIDVAEDASTLADALIYDEPGTSGEAHWNEEAKALISGIILYVVAHEPRNRCTFQLYANASPCPLKRFKQC
;
A
#
# COMPACT_ATOMS: atom_id res chain seq x y z
N MET A 1 17.76 14.21 -16.91
CA MET A 1 17.65 13.71 -15.53
C MET A 1 16.88 14.76 -14.76
N VAL A 2 15.87 14.38 -13.97
CA VAL A 2 15.11 15.37 -13.19
C VAL A 2 15.81 15.53 -11.86
N ASP A 3 16.42 16.69 -11.69
CA ASP A 3 17.18 17.07 -10.50
C ASP A 3 16.60 18.38 -9.96
N GLY A 4 16.06 18.33 -8.74
CA GLY A 4 15.37 19.46 -8.08
C GLY A 4 14.13 19.04 -7.27
N PRO A 5 13.64 19.90 -6.35
CA PRO A 5 12.49 19.60 -5.47
C PRO A 5 11.12 19.67 -6.19
N ALA A 6 11.10 20.01 -7.48
CA ALA A 6 9.86 20.15 -8.23
C ALA A 6 9.25 18.79 -8.59
N HIS A 7 7.92 18.71 -8.57
CA HIS A 7 7.19 17.56 -9.10
C HIS A 7 7.30 17.51 -10.63
N LEU A 8 7.57 16.32 -11.16
CA LEU A 8 7.54 16.08 -12.60
C LEU A 8 6.25 15.35 -12.99
N LEU A 9 5.55 15.91 -13.97
CA LEU A 9 4.48 15.21 -14.67
C LEU A 9 4.94 14.83 -16.08
N THR A 10 4.90 13.53 -16.40
CA THR A 10 5.16 13.04 -17.77
C THR A 10 3.86 12.57 -18.40
N MET A 11 3.38 13.31 -19.40
CA MET A 11 2.24 12.91 -20.22
C MET A 11 2.74 12.27 -21.51
N ALA A 12 2.40 11.01 -21.72
CA ALA A 12 2.75 10.27 -22.92
C ALA A 12 1.66 9.22 -23.23
N PRO A 13 1.26 9.04 -24.49
CA PRO A 13 0.27 8.02 -24.85
C PRO A 13 0.69 6.59 -24.46
N THR A 14 -0.23 5.63 -24.54
CA THR A 14 0.13 4.22 -24.33
C THR A 14 1.10 3.78 -25.45
N ARG A 15 2.08 2.94 -25.09
CA ARG A 15 3.11 2.39 -26.01
C ARG A 15 4.06 3.42 -26.66
N THR A 16 4.10 4.67 -26.20
CA THR A 16 5.03 5.71 -26.72
C THR A 16 6.30 5.87 -25.88
N GLY A 17 6.61 4.89 -25.02
CA GLY A 17 7.91 4.83 -24.37
C GLY A 17 8.02 5.55 -23.02
N LYS A 18 6.93 5.92 -22.32
CA LYS A 18 7.02 6.50 -20.96
C LYS A 18 7.87 5.67 -19.98
N GLY A 19 7.77 4.34 -20.09
CA GLY A 19 8.55 3.40 -19.29
C GLY A 19 10.04 3.50 -19.61
N VAL A 20 10.38 3.26 -20.88
CA VAL A 20 11.76 3.21 -21.37
C VAL A 20 12.45 4.58 -21.38
N GLY A 21 11.73 5.64 -21.68
CA GLY A 21 12.27 6.99 -21.85
C GLY A 21 12.33 7.82 -20.57
N THR A 22 11.58 7.45 -19.52
CA THR A 22 11.53 8.26 -18.29
C THR A 22 11.59 7.42 -17.02
N ILE A 23 10.74 6.40 -16.87
CA ILE A 23 10.65 5.66 -15.61
C ILE A 23 11.91 4.82 -15.37
N ILE A 24 12.26 3.93 -16.30
CA ILE A 24 13.42 3.03 -16.17
C ILE A 24 14.73 3.81 -16.02
N PRO A 25 15.04 4.84 -16.84
CA PRO A 25 16.27 5.61 -16.66
C PRO A 25 16.37 6.26 -15.27
N ASN A 26 15.28 6.82 -14.74
CA ASN A 26 15.27 7.38 -13.39
C ASN A 26 15.49 6.30 -12.33
N LEU A 27 14.84 5.13 -12.45
CA LEU A 27 15.06 4.02 -11.51
C LEU A 27 16.52 3.54 -11.54
N LEU A 28 17.14 3.46 -12.71
CA LEU A 28 18.52 2.98 -12.84
C LEU A 28 19.59 3.95 -12.34
N THR A 29 19.30 5.26 -12.30
CA THR A 29 20.34 6.30 -12.09
C THR A 29 20.09 7.22 -10.89
N ALA A 30 18.84 7.39 -10.44
CA ALA A 30 18.54 8.32 -9.37
C ALA A 30 19.04 7.81 -8.02
N ASN A 31 20.08 8.43 -7.47
CA ASN A 31 20.63 8.08 -6.15
C ASN A 31 19.77 8.67 -5.00
N ARG A 32 18.53 8.22 -4.90
CA ARG A 32 17.55 8.61 -3.86
C ARG A 32 16.54 7.49 -3.64
N SER A 33 15.79 7.54 -2.53
CA SER A 33 14.66 6.63 -2.29
C SER A 33 13.55 6.83 -3.33
N VAL A 34 12.90 5.74 -3.75
CA VAL A 34 11.83 5.78 -4.76
C VAL A 34 10.71 4.84 -4.34
N VAL A 35 9.48 5.35 -4.33
CA VAL A 35 8.25 4.55 -4.32
C VAL A 35 7.76 4.43 -5.75
N CYS A 36 7.57 3.20 -6.24
CA CYS A 36 7.18 2.93 -7.62
C CYS A 36 5.90 2.11 -7.65
N ILE A 37 4.82 2.69 -8.17
CA ILE A 37 3.57 1.96 -8.46
C ILE A 37 3.75 1.27 -9.80
N ASP A 38 3.86 -0.05 -9.78
CA ASP A 38 4.17 -0.87 -10.96
C ASP A 38 3.14 -2.00 -11.13
N PRO A 39 1.92 -1.71 -11.64
CA PRO A 39 0.85 -2.71 -11.76
C PRO A 39 1.20 -3.91 -12.65
N LYS A 40 2.23 -3.78 -13.50
CA LYS A 40 2.69 -4.85 -14.40
C LYS A 40 3.95 -5.57 -13.90
N GLY A 41 4.61 -5.06 -12.86
CA GLY A 41 5.86 -5.61 -12.36
C GLY A 41 7.09 -5.39 -13.26
N GLU A 42 6.94 -4.71 -14.41
CA GLU A 42 8.02 -4.53 -15.40
C GLU A 42 9.19 -3.74 -14.81
N ASN A 43 8.92 -2.68 -14.05
CA ASN A 43 9.94 -1.84 -13.45
C ASN A 43 10.72 -2.60 -12.36
N ALA A 44 10.02 -3.36 -11.52
CA ALA A 44 10.64 -4.19 -10.49
C ALA A 44 11.53 -5.28 -11.11
N ILE A 45 11.08 -5.88 -12.22
CA ILE A 45 11.85 -6.89 -12.97
C ILE A 45 13.11 -6.29 -13.59
N ILE A 46 12.99 -5.16 -14.28
CA ILE A 46 14.08 -4.54 -15.06
C ILE A 46 15.08 -3.84 -14.16
N ALA A 47 14.62 -2.98 -13.25
CA ALA A 47 15.47 -2.07 -12.49
C ALA A 47 15.78 -2.55 -11.07
N GLY A 48 15.04 -3.53 -10.53
CA GLY A 48 15.16 -3.95 -9.13
C GLY A 48 16.58 -4.37 -8.72
N ARG A 49 17.31 -5.07 -9.58
CA ARG A 49 18.71 -5.45 -9.29
C ARG A 49 19.64 -4.23 -9.23
N ALA A 50 19.52 -3.30 -10.18
CA ALA A 50 20.31 -2.08 -10.17
C ALA A 50 19.98 -1.23 -8.94
N ARG A 51 18.71 -1.21 -8.51
CA ARG A 51 18.28 -0.52 -7.30
C ARG A 51 18.97 -1.02 -6.03
N ASN A 52 19.30 -2.31 -5.95
CA ASN A 52 20.03 -2.86 -4.80
C ASN A 52 21.42 -2.24 -4.57
N SER A 53 22.04 -1.62 -5.58
CA SER A 53 23.31 -0.92 -5.37
C SER A 53 23.16 0.45 -4.71
N PHE A 54 21.94 1.00 -4.65
CA PHE A 54 21.65 2.27 -3.98
C PHE A 54 21.09 2.07 -2.56
N GLY A 55 20.56 0.89 -2.24
CA GLY A 55 19.96 0.59 -0.95
C GLY A 55 19.03 -0.62 -1.00
N PRO A 56 18.35 -0.97 0.11
CA PRO A 56 17.42 -2.08 0.16
C PRO A 56 16.24 -1.88 -0.80
N VAL A 57 15.82 -2.96 -1.46
CA VAL A 57 14.67 -2.98 -2.36
C VAL A 57 13.62 -3.93 -1.80
N HIS A 58 12.43 -3.39 -1.53
CA HIS A 58 11.27 -4.16 -1.11
C HIS A 58 10.23 -4.15 -2.22
N ILE A 59 9.76 -5.34 -2.60
CA ILE A 59 8.73 -5.51 -3.63
C ILE A 59 7.47 -5.99 -2.93
N LEU A 60 6.43 -5.17 -2.88
CA LEU A 60 5.11 -5.59 -2.41
C LEU A 60 4.33 -6.14 -3.61
N ASP A 61 4.29 -7.47 -3.74
CA ASP A 61 3.66 -8.18 -4.86
C ASP A 61 2.63 -9.21 -4.34
N PRO A 62 1.48 -8.73 -3.83
CA PRO A 62 0.46 -9.61 -3.24
C PRO A 62 -0.17 -10.58 -4.25
N PHE A 63 0.01 -10.33 -5.55
CA PHE A 63 -0.55 -11.14 -6.63
C PHE A 63 0.50 -11.99 -7.35
N SER A 64 1.76 -11.97 -6.90
CA SER A 64 2.87 -12.73 -7.48
C SER A 64 3.10 -12.49 -8.98
N ILE A 65 2.89 -11.25 -9.45
CA ILE A 65 3.02 -10.86 -10.87
C ILE A 65 4.49 -10.87 -11.31
N THR A 66 5.41 -10.51 -10.42
CA THR A 66 6.83 -10.31 -10.74
C THR A 66 7.64 -11.61 -10.74
N GLY A 67 7.13 -12.66 -10.10
CA GLY A 67 7.87 -13.90 -9.82
C GLY A 67 9.06 -13.72 -8.86
N LYS A 68 9.20 -12.56 -8.20
CA LYS A 68 10.24 -12.29 -7.20
C LYS A 68 9.71 -12.52 -5.79
N PRO A 69 10.59 -12.70 -4.77
CA PRO A 69 10.16 -12.73 -3.38
C PRO A 69 9.40 -11.45 -3.01
N SER A 70 8.15 -11.59 -2.59
CA SER A 70 7.37 -10.46 -2.09
C SER A 70 7.77 -10.15 -0.66
N ALA A 71 7.97 -8.88 -0.37
CA ALA A 71 7.97 -8.34 0.98
C ALA A 71 6.54 -8.33 1.54
N ALA A 72 6.43 -8.15 2.86
CA ALA A 72 5.19 -7.92 3.57
C ALA A 72 5.26 -6.56 4.27
N TYR A 73 4.11 -5.89 4.38
CA TYR A 73 3.97 -4.64 5.11
C TYR A 73 2.75 -4.75 6.02
N ASN A 74 2.95 -4.41 7.29
CA ASN A 74 1.89 -4.35 8.27
C ASN A 74 1.64 -2.88 8.66
N PRO A 75 0.58 -2.24 8.18
CA PRO A 75 0.29 -0.84 8.51
C PRO A 75 0.00 -0.61 9.99
N LEU A 76 -0.43 -1.65 10.74
CA LEU A 76 -0.69 -1.55 12.17
C LEU A 76 0.60 -1.57 13.01
N SER A 77 1.73 -1.97 12.43
CA SER A 77 2.97 -2.17 13.20
C SER A 77 3.57 -0.89 13.80
N ASN A 78 3.19 0.28 13.27
CA ASN A 78 3.66 1.58 13.72
C ASN A 78 2.70 2.27 14.69
N LEU A 79 1.51 1.71 14.93
CA LEU A 79 0.56 2.26 15.89
C LEU A 79 1.01 1.93 17.30
N ASP A 80 1.13 2.97 18.13
CA ASP A 80 1.47 2.85 19.54
C ASP A 80 0.28 3.23 20.41
N ILE A 81 -0.26 2.28 21.18
CA ILE A 81 -1.48 2.50 21.98
C ILE A 81 -1.29 3.55 23.07
N ASP A 82 -0.06 3.72 23.55
CA ASP A 82 0.28 4.72 24.57
C ASP A 82 0.61 6.09 23.93
N GLY A 83 0.59 6.19 22.60
CA GLY A 83 0.82 7.41 21.84
C GLY A 83 -0.35 8.38 21.92
N ILE A 84 -0.05 9.67 22.05
CA ILE A 84 -1.06 10.74 22.14
C ILE A 84 -1.92 10.79 20.86
N ASP A 85 -1.32 10.48 19.72
CA ASP A 85 -1.94 10.63 18.39
C ASP A 85 -2.54 9.31 17.85
N VAL A 86 -2.58 8.24 18.64
CA VAL A 86 -2.96 6.90 18.16
C VAL A 86 -4.37 6.86 17.54
N ALA A 87 -5.29 7.66 18.08
CA ALA A 87 -6.64 7.77 17.55
C ALA A 87 -6.66 8.45 16.17
N GLU A 88 -5.80 9.46 15.96
CA GLU A 88 -5.64 10.15 14.68
C GLU A 88 -4.95 9.25 13.65
N ASP A 89 -3.91 8.51 14.06
CA ASP A 89 -3.24 7.55 13.19
C ASP A 89 -4.18 6.42 12.74
N ALA A 90 -5.00 5.90 13.65
CA ALA A 90 -6.03 4.90 13.33
C ALA A 90 -7.10 5.46 12.38
N SER A 91 -7.52 6.71 12.59
CA SER A 91 -8.46 7.39 11.69
C SER A 91 -7.86 7.59 10.30
N THR A 92 -6.63 8.08 10.22
CA THR A 92 -5.90 8.28 8.96
C THR A 92 -5.76 6.97 8.18
N LEU A 93 -5.52 5.86 8.89
CA LEU A 93 -5.48 4.54 8.26
C LEU A 93 -6.87 4.09 7.77
N ALA A 94 -7.93 4.36 8.52
CA ALA A 94 -9.30 4.06 8.10
C ALA A 94 -9.70 4.88 6.86
N ASP A 95 -9.34 6.16 6.82
CA ASP A 95 -9.55 7.04 5.67
C ASP A 95 -8.81 6.54 4.43
N ALA A 96 -7.59 6.02 4.58
CA ALA A 96 -6.84 5.45 3.47
C ALA A 96 -7.45 4.14 2.92
N LEU A 97 -8.28 3.45 3.71
CA LEU A 97 -8.91 2.18 3.33
C LEU A 97 -10.29 2.37 2.68
N ILE A 98 -11.02 3.42 3.04
CA ILE A 98 -12.36 3.69 2.52
C ILE A 98 -12.27 4.74 1.41
N TYR A 99 -12.67 4.33 0.21
CA TYR A 99 -12.69 5.20 -0.95
C TYR A 99 -13.98 6.04 -0.98
N ASP A 100 -13.83 7.36 -0.91
CA ASP A 100 -14.92 8.29 -1.13
C ASP A 100 -15.02 8.66 -2.60
N GLU A 101 -16.07 8.18 -3.27
CA GLU A 101 -16.32 8.56 -4.65
C GLU A 101 -16.75 10.03 -4.75
N PRO A 102 -16.07 10.87 -5.55
CA PRO A 102 -16.45 12.26 -5.70
C PRO A 102 -17.82 12.42 -6.36
N GLY A 103 -18.73 13.17 -5.72
CA GLY A 103 -20.04 13.51 -6.27
C GLY A 103 -21.21 12.65 -5.75
N THR A 104 -20.95 11.68 -4.89
CA THR A 104 -21.98 10.77 -4.33
C THR A 104 -22.41 11.21 -2.93
N SER A 105 -23.13 12.33 -2.83
CA SER A 105 -23.51 12.96 -1.55
C SER A 105 -24.42 12.12 -0.65
N GLY A 106 -25.12 11.11 -1.19
CA GLY A 106 -25.96 10.19 -0.41
C GLY A 106 -25.18 9.08 0.30
N GLU A 107 -23.96 8.77 -0.14
CA GLU A 107 -23.11 7.71 0.41
C GLU A 107 -22.11 8.24 1.44
N ALA A 108 -21.86 9.55 1.45
CA ALA A 108 -20.93 10.21 2.36
C ALA A 108 -21.20 9.86 3.84
N HIS A 109 -22.47 9.84 4.28
CA HIS A 109 -22.79 9.45 5.65
C HIS A 109 -22.35 8.01 5.96
N TRP A 110 -22.60 7.07 5.04
CA TRP A 110 -22.22 5.68 5.23
C TRP A 110 -20.72 5.48 5.24
N ASN A 111 -19.99 6.23 4.42
CA ASN A 111 -18.53 6.19 4.41
C ASN A 111 -17.94 6.74 5.70
N GLU A 112 -18.46 7.83 6.23
CA GLU A 112 -18.02 8.39 7.52
C GLU A 112 -18.28 7.42 8.69
N GLU A 113 -19.46 6.79 8.73
CA GLU A 113 -19.75 5.76 9.75
C GLU A 113 -18.84 4.53 9.59
N ALA A 114 -18.55 4.12 8.35
CA ALA A 114 -17.63 3.03 8.08
C ALA A 114 -16.19 3.37 8.53
N LYS A 115 -15.72 4.60 8.31
CA LYS A 115 -14.40 5.06 8.77
C LYS A 115 -14.31 5.06 10.28
N ALA A 116 -15.32 5.60 10.97
CA ALA A 116 -15.40 5.58 12.42
C ALA A 116 -15.36 4.14 12.97
N LEU A 117 -16.12 3.23 12.36
CA LEU A 117 -16.14 1.83 12.74
C LEU A 117 -14.77 1.15 12.52
N ILE A 118 -14.16 1.32 11.35
CA ILE A 118 -12.85 0.72 11.03
C ILE A 118 -11.76 1.28 11.95
N SER A 119 -11.77 2.58 12.22
CA SER A 119 -10.83 3.21 13.18
C SER A 119 -10.96 2.59 14.57
N GLY A 120 -12.19 2.43 15.08
CA GLY A 120 -12.44 1.77 16.37
C GLY A 120 -11.96 0.32 16.41
N ILE A 121 -12.17 -0.43 15.31
CA ILE A 121 -11.68 -1.81 15.12
C ILE A 121 -10.14 -1.85 15.14
N ILE A 122 -9.48 -0.93 14.43
CA ILE A 122 -8.01 -0.81 14.42
C ILE A 122 -7.49 -0.58 15.84
N LEU A 123 -8.03 0.40 16.56
CA LEU A 123 -7.64 0.70 17.93
C LEU A 123 -7.84 -0.49 18.86
N TYR A 124 -8.97 -1.21 18.72
CA TYR A 124 -9.24 -2.41 19.51
C TYR A 124 -8.15 -3.48 19.29
N VAL A 125 -7.77 -3.76 18.04
CA VAL A 125 -6.72 -4.73 17.71
C VAL A 125 -5.37 -4.29 18.26
N VAL A 126 -4.99 -3.02 18.09
CA VAL A 126 -3.71 -2.50 18.59
C VAL A 126 -3.63 -2.59 20.11
N ALA A 127 -4.73 -2.32 20.82
CA ALA A 127 -4.78 -2.36 22.28
C ALA A 127 -4.76 -3.77 22.88
N HIS A 128 -5.35 -4.76 22.20
CA HIS A 128 -5.62 -6.07 22.80
C HIS A 128 -4.83 -7.23 22.18
N GLU A 129 -4.31 -7.10 20.96
CA GLU A 129 -3.51 -8.15 20.34
C GLU A 129 -2.02 -8.00 20.63
N PRO A 130 -1.30 -9.10 20.90
CA PRO A 130 0.15 -9.06 20.96
C PRO A 130 0.71 -8.61 19.60
N ARG A 131 1.84 -7.89 19.61
CA ARG A 131 2.44 -7.29 18.39
C ARG A 131 2.63 -8.26 17.22
N ASN A 132 2.87 -9.54 17.49
CA ASN A 132 3.02 -10.58 16.46
C ASN A 132 1.70 -11.01 15.78
N ARG A 133 0.54 -10.64 16.35
CA ARG A 133 -0.79 -10.88 15.80
C ARG A 133 -1.55 -9.62 15.42
N CYS A 134 -1.00 -8.44 15.76
CA CYS A 134 -1.54 -7.13 15.40
C CYS A 134 -1.43 -6.89 13.89
N THR A 135 -2.29 -7.57 13.13
CA THR A 135 -2.37 -7.54 11.67
C THR A 135 -3.84 -7.58 11.28
N PHE A 136 -4.20 -7.03 10.12
CA PHE A 136 -5.57 -7.13 9.60
C PHE A 136 -6.02 -8.59 9.34
N GLN A 137 -5.10 -9.55 9.28
CA GLN A 137 -5.40 -10.96 9.04
C GLN A 137 -6.20 -11.63 10.16
N LEU A 138 -6.25 -11.04 11.36
CA LEU A 138 -6.97 -11.59 12.49
C LEU A 138 -8.48 -11.72 12.24
N TYR A 139 -9.07 -10.80 11.46
CA TYR A 139 -10.51 -10.82 11.12
C TYR A 139 -10.89 -11.93 10.13
N ALA A 140 -9.94 -12.43 9.32
CA ALA A 140 -10.21 -13.55 8.41
C ALA A 140 -10.41 -14.88 9.15
N ASN A 141 -9.89 -15.00 10.38
CA ASN A 141 -9.93 -16.23 11.19
C ASN A 141 -10.91 -16.17 12.37
N ALA A 142 -11.47 -15.00 12.69
CA ALA A 142 -12.44 -14.82 13.78
C ALA A 142 -13.91 -15.02 13.36
N SER A 143 -14.17 -15.32 12.08
CA SER A 143 -15.49 -15.72 11.59
C SER A 143 -15.65 -17.25 11.66
N PRO A 144 -16.71 -17.81 12.28
CA PRO A 144 -17.00 -19.25 12.24
C PRO A 144 -17.40 -19.76 10.84
N CYS A 145 -17.40 -18.90 9.82
CA CYS A 145 -17.90 -19.20 8.48
C CYS A 145 -16.76 -19.70 7.58
N PRO A 146 -16.80 -20.95 7.09
CA PRO A 146 -15.73 -21.52 6.29
C PRO A 146 -15.78 -20.96 4.86
N LEU A 147 -15.00 -19.90 4.59
CA LEU A 147 -14.76 -19.36 3.23
C LEU A 147 -13.90 -20.28 2.32
N LYS A 148 -13.97 -21.61 2.51
CA LYS A 148 -13.26 -22.60 1.69
C LYS A 148 -13.89 -22.86 0.31
N ARG A 149 -14.71 -21.96 -0.23
CA ARG A 149 -15.46 -22.23 -1.49
C ARG A 149 -15.24 -21.27 -2.66
N PHE A 150 -14.18 -20.46 -2.67
CA PHE A 150 -13.81 -19.64 -3.83
C PHE A 150 -12.42 -19.97 -4.40
N LYS A 151 -12.12 -21.27 -4.55
CA LYS A 151 -11.08 -21.78 -5.46
C LYS A 151 -11.66 -22.89 -6.34
N GLN A 152 -12.55 -22.51 -7.26
CA GLN A 152 -12.84 -23.22 -8.50
C GLN A 152 -13.85 -22.40 -9.30
N CYS A 153 -13.32 -21.53 -10.16
CA CYS A 153 -13.79 -21.14 -11.50
C CYS A 153 -12.68 -20.30 -12.13
#